data_AF-F6ESG7-F1
#
_entry.id   AF-F6ESG7-F1
#
_cell.length_a   1.000
_cell.length_b   1.000
_cell.length_c   1.000
_cell.angle_alpha   90.00
_cell.angle_beta   90.00
_cell.angle_gamma   90.00
#
_symmetry.space_group_name_H-M   'P 1'
#
loop_
_entity.id
_entity.type
_entity.pdbx_description
1 polymer ?
#
loop_
_entity_poly.entity_id
_entity_poly.type
_entity_poly.pdbx_seq_one_letter_code
_entity_poly.pdbx_strand_id
1 'polypeptide(L)' 'MSHEPGGDIPPPVPDGPPWPEEFLADLHAGVYPDDPELLARVYADPDAVAILDRLERITDQLRRLSRPD' A
#
# COMPACT_ATOMS: atom_id res chain seq x y z
N MET A 1 2.29 24.11 23.63
CA MET A 1 2.64 23.44 22.37
C MET A 1 2.88 21.98 22.71
N SER A 2 1.83 21.17 22.69
CA SER A 2 1.91 19.76 23.08
C SER A 2 2.53 19.00 21.91
N HIS A 3 3.61 18.29 22.21
CA HIS A 3 4.27 17.36 21.30
C HIS A 3 3.35 16.16 21.11
N GLU A 4 2.63 16.10 20.00
CA GLU A 4 1.86 14.91 19.62
C GLU A 4 2.85 13.78 19.29
N PRO A 5 2.78 12.61 19.94
CA PRO A 5 3.56 11.44 19.52
C PRO A 5 2.92 10.83 18.27
N GLY A 6 2.81 11.61 17.19
CA GLY A 6 2.36 11.15 15.89
C GLY A 6 3.58 10.71 15.08
N GLY A 7 3.75 9.42 14.82
CA GLY A 7 4.84 9.01 13.94
C GLY A 7 5.02 7.54 13.59
N ASP A 8 4.35 6.58 14.24
CA ASP A 8 4.71 5.17 14.02
C ASP A 8 3.53 4.20 14.28
N ILE A 9 2.33 4.53 13.80
CA ILE A 9 1.25 3.54 13.77
C ILE A 9 0.62 3.60 12.38
N PRO A 10 0.63 2.49 11.61
CA PRO A 10 -0.05 2.46 10.33
C PRO A 10 -1.55 2.72 10.54
N PRO A 11 -2.26 3.28 9.54
CA PRO A 11 -3.70 3.44 9.62
C PRO A 11 -4.39 2.09 9.91
N PRO A 12 -5.57 2.05 10.54
CA PRO A 12 -6.25 0.79 10.81
C PRO A 12 -6.53 0.01 9.51
N VAL A 13 -6.37 -1.32 9.56
CA VAL A 13 -6.69 -2.19 8.44
C VAL A 13 -8.23 -2.20 8.22
N PRO A 14 -8.72 -1.95 7.00
CA PRO A 14 -10.15 -2.02 6.69
C PRO A 14 -10.74 -3.41 6.92
N ASP A 15 -12.03 -3.47 7.28
CA ASP A 15 -12.73 -4.74 7.54
C ASP A 15 -12.84 -5.66 6.31
N GLY A 16 -12.70 -5.14 5.08
CA GLY A 16 -12.73 -5.95 3.85
C GLY A 16 -12.97 -5.13 2.59
N PRO A 17 -13.16 -5.80 1.43
CA PRO A 17 -13.42 -5.13 0.17
C PRO A 17 -14.79 -4.39 0.17
N PRO A 18 -14.94 -3.28 -0.59
CA PRO A 18 -13.91 -2.70 -1.44
C PRO A 18 -12.80 -2.02 -0.62
N TRP A 19 -11.55 -2.33 -0.97
CA TRP A 19 -10.40 -1.79 -0.26
C TRP A 19 -10.20 -0.32 -0.63
N PRO A 20 -10.00 0.60 0.34
CA PRO A 20 -9.67 1.99 0.05
C PRO A 20 -8.37 2.11 -0.74
N GLU A 21 -8.31 3.03 -1.70
CA GLU A 21 -7.10 3.28 -2.50
C GLU A 21 -5.91 3.71 -1.64
N GLU A 22 -6.14 4.53 -0.60
CA GLU A 22 -5.11 4.96 0.34
C GLU A 22 -4.50 3.77 1.09
N PHE A 23 -5.34 2.83 1.53
CA PHE A 23 -4.88 1.61 2.17
C PHE A 23 -4.02 0.76 1.22
N LEU A 24 -4.43 0.60 -0.03
CA LEU A 24 -3.65 -0.15 -1.02
C LEU A 24 -2.33 0.54 -1.37
N ALA A 25 -2.31 1.88 -1.38
CA ALA A 25 -1.08 2.66 -1.59
C ALA A 25 -0.10 2.48 -0.42
N ASP A 26 -0.58 2.57 0.82
CA ASP A 26 0.22 2.35 2.03
C ASP A 26 0.71 0.90 2.14
N LEU A 27 -0.13 -0.07 1.78
CA LEU A 27 0.24 -1.48 1.71
C LEU A 27 1.35 -1.70 0.69
N HIS A 28 1.22 -1.17 -0.52
CA HIS A 28 2.25 -1.23 -1.56
C HIS A 28 3.54 -0.51 -1.14
N ALA A 29 3.44 0.58 -0.37
CA ALA A 29 4.59 1.31 0.17
C ALA A 29 5.30 0.57 1.33
N GLY A 30 4.76 -0.54 1.82
CA GLY A 30 5.32 -1.30 2.94
C GLY A 30 5.08 -0.66 4.30
N VAL A 31 4.05 0.18 4.44
CA VAL A 31 3.65 0.83 5.71
C VAL A 31 3.06 -0.18 6.69
N TYR A 32 2.38 -1.20 6.16
CA TYR A 32 1.79 -2.28 6.94
C TYR A 32 2.80 -3.42 7.17
N PRO A 33 2.71 -4.14 8.31
CA PRO A 33 3.50 -5.35 8.53
C PRO A 33 3.15 -6.43 7.50
N ASP A 34 4.12 -7.31 7.23
CA ASP A 34 3.96 -8.46 6.32
C ASP A 34 3.06 -9.51 6.97
N ASP A 35 1.74 -9.31 6.84
CA ASP A 35 0.70 -10.19 7.36
C ASP A 35 0.13 -11.08 6.23
N PRO A 36 0.42 -12.39 6.22
CA PRO A 36 0.06 -13.25 5.12
C PRO A 36 -1.45 -13.46 4.97
N GLU A 37 -2.22 -13.35 6.07
CA GLU A 37 -3.68 -13.49 6.05
C GLU A 37 -4.32 -12.25 5.39
N LEU A 38 -3.86 -11.06 5.75
CA LEU A 38 -4.27 -9.81 5.11
C LEU A 38 -3.90 -9.81 3.63
N LEU A 39 -2.67 -10.16 3.29
CA LEU A 39 -2.24 -10.24 1.89
C LEU A 39 -3.11 -11.22 1.10
N ALA A 40 -3.39 -12.41 1.64
CA ALA A 40 -4.27 -13.38 0.98
C ALA A 40 -5.68 -12.81 0.72
N ARG A 41 -6.24 -12.05 1.67
CA ARG A 41 -7.55 -11.38 1.52
C ARG A 41 -7.53 -10.27 0.48
N VAL A 42 -6.47 -9.47 0.44
CA VAL A 42 -6.29 -8.39 -0.55
C VAL A 42 -6.10 -8.98 -1.95
N TYR A 43 -5.24 -9.98 -2.11
CA TYR A 43 -4.98 -10.64 -3.39
C TYR A 43 -6.14 -11.50 -3.91
N ALA A 44 -7.12 -11.83 -3.06
CA ALA A 44 -8.36 -12.49 -3.48
C ALA A 44 -9.33 -11.52 -4.18
N ASP A 45 -9.16 -10.20 -4.03
CA ASP A 45 -10.00 -9.18 -4.63
C ASP A 45 -9.40 -8.68 -5.97
N PRO A 46 -10.04 -8.91 -7.13
CA PRO A 46 -9.48 -8.55 -8.43
C PRO A 46 -9.32 -7.03 -8.62
N ASP A 47 -10.20 -6.23 -8.01
CA ASP A 47 -10.11 -4.77 -8.05
C ASP A 47 -8.87 -4.26 -7.29
N ALA A 48 -8.60 -4.79 -6.09
CA ALA A 48 -7.37 -4.50 -5.36
C ALA A 48 -6.12 -4.91 -6.14
N VAL A 49 -6.12 -6.10 -6.75
CA VAL A 49 -4.99 -6.57 -7.56
C VAL A 49 -4.71 -5.61 -8.74
N ALA A 50 -5.76 -5.11 -9.40
CA ALA A 50 -5.60 -4.16 -10.50
C ALA A 50 -4.98 -2.83 -10.04
N ILE A 51 -5.33 -2.35 -8.85
CA ILE A 51 -4.76 -1.13 -8.26
C ILE A 51 -3.29 -1.35 -7.89
N LEU A 52 -2.96 -2.47 -7.23
CA LEU A 52 -1.58 -2.80 -6.84
C LEU A 52 -0.66 -2.96 -8.07
N ASP A 53 -1.11 -3.66 -9.12
CA ASP A 53 -0.35 -3.78 -10.38
C ASP A 53 -0.10 -2.41 -11.04
N ARG A 54 -1.08 -1.49 -10.97
CA ARG A 54 -0.91 -0.12 -11.46
C ARG A 54 0.14 0.65 -10.66
N LEU A 55 0.15 0.53 -9.33
CA LEU A 55 1.13 1.18 -8.45
C LEU A 55 2.56 0.66 -8.70
N GLU A 56 2.71 -0.66 -8.88
CA GLU A 56 3.98 -1.29 -9.21
C GLU A 56 4.52 -0.77 -10.55
N ARG A 57 3.68 -0.70 -11.59
CA ARG A 57 4.08 -0.17 -12.92
C ARG A 57 4.54 1.28 -12.85
N ILE A 58 3.82 2.12 -12.11
CA ILE A 58 4.20 3.53 -11.92
C ILE A 58 5.54 3.60 -11.19
N THR A 59 5.73 2.80 -10.14
CA THR A 59 6.98 2.73 -9.38
C THR A 59 8.16 2.29 -10.26
N ASP A 60 7.97 1.29 -11.12
CA ASP A 60 8.99 0.84 -12.07
C ASP A 60 9.32 1.93 -13.11
N GLN A 61 8.32 2.63 -13.64
CA GLN A 61 8.53 3.77 -14.54
C GLN A 61 9.33 4.89 -13.87
N LEU A 62 8.98 5.25 -12.62
CA LEU A 62 9.71 6.25 -11.85
C LEU A 62 11.16 5.83 -11.58
N ARG A 63 11.40 4.55 -11.24
CA ARG A 63 12.75 4.00 -11.06
C ARG A 63 13.59 4.11 -12.33
N ARG A 64 13.01 3.83 -13.50
CA ARG A 64 13.70 3.97 -14.80
C ARG A 64 14.07 5.41 -15.11
N LEU A 65 13.18 6.37 -14.80
CA LEU A 65 13.43 7.79 -15.02
C LEU A 65 14.46 8.36 -14.03
N SER A 66 14.51 7.83 -12.81
CA SER A 66 15.41 8.32 -11.75
C SER A 66 16.84 7.78 -11.85
N ARG A 67 17.11 6.76 -12.66
CA ARG A 67 18.47 6.27 -12.90
C ARG A 67 19.05 7.03 -14.10
N PRO A 68 19.95 8.01 -13.91
CA PRO A 68 20.72 8.52 -15.04
C PRO A 68 21.58 7.38 -15.59
N ASP A 69 21.59 7.26 -16.92
CA ASP A 69 22.55 6.41 -17.67
C ASP A 69 23.99 6.85 -17.41
#